data_AF-A0A5K1G001-F1
#
_entry.id   AF-A0A5K1G001-F1
#
_cell.length_a   1.000
_cell.length_b   1.000
_cell.length_c   1.000
_cell.angle_alpha   90.00
_cell.angle_beta   90.00
_cell.angle_gamma   90.00
#
_symmetry.space_group_name_H-M   'P 1'
#
loop_
_entity.id
_entity.type
_entity.pdbx_description
1 polymer ?
#
loop_
_entity_poly.entity_id
_entity_poly.type
_entity_poly.pdbx_seq_one_letter_code
_entity_poly.pdbx_strand_id
1 'polypeptide(L)' 'VWLMHCHLDRHYSWGMIAVFIVKNGPTANTSLLPPPPYMPPC' A
#
# COMPACT_ATOMS: atom_id res chain seq x y z
N VAL A 1 -2.79 -1.51 -0.93
CA VAL A 1 -1.62 -1.83 -0.09
C VAL A 1 -1.37 -0.67 0.85
N TRP A 2 -0.96 -0.93 2.09
CA TRP A 2 -0.66 0.12 3.07
C TRP A 2 0.78 -0.01 3.53
N LEU A 3 1.56 1.05 3.39
CA LEU A 3 2.94 1.11 3.85
C LEU A 3 2.96 1.66 5.27
N MET A 4 3.54 0.91 6.20
CA MET A 4 3.85 1.37 7.54
C MET A 4 5.36 1.42 7.68
N HIS A 5 5.90 2.54 8.11
CA HIS A 5 7.35 2.66 8.28
C HIS A 5 7.71 3.63 9.40
N CYS A 6 8.97 3.56 9.82
CA CYS A 6 9.55 4.60 10.64
C CYS A 6 9.71 5.88 9.81
N HIS A 7 9.23 7.01 10.32
CA HIS A 7 9.33 8.32 9.65
C HIS A 7 10.73 8.94 9.68
N LEU A 8 11.71 8.29 10.30
CA LEU A 8 13.11 8.67 10.13
C LEU A 8 13.60 8.07 8.81
N ASP A 9 13.90 8.92 7.82
CA ASP A 9 14.25 8.49 6.44
C ASP A 9 15.40 7.49 6.38
N ARG A 10 16.36 7.64 7.30
CA ARG A 10 17.47 6.68 7.43
C ARG A 10 16.97 5.29 7.82
N HIS A 11 15.99 5.19 8.72
CA HIS A 11 15.39 3.92 9.12
C HIS A 11 14.48 3.34 8.02
N TYR A 12 13.83 4.20 7.22
CA TYR A 12 13.07 3.77 6.05
C TYR A 12 13.98 3.05 5.03
N SER A 13 15.08 3.68 4.63
CA SER A 13 16.04 3.11 3.68
C SER A 13 16.79 1.88 4.21
N TRP A 14 16.93 1.76 5.53
CA TRP A 14 17.50 0.58 6.19
C TRP A 14 16.52 -0.60 6.34
N GLY A 15 15.25 -0.41 5.97
CA GLY A 15 14.27 -1.50 5.95
C GLY A 15 13.40 -1.61 7.19
N MET A 16 13.31 -0.57 8.03
CA MET A 16 12.31 -0.50 9.10
C MET A 16 10.92 -0.14 8.53
N ILE A 17 10.42 -1.05 7.68
CA ILE A 17 9.19 -0.92 6.92
C ILE A 17 8.39 -2.22 7.00
N ALA A 18 7.07 -2.11 6.92
CA ALA A 18 6.16 -3.23 6.79
C ALA A 18 5.06 -2.83 5.79
N VAL A 19 4.52 -3.83 5.08
CA VAL A 19 3.42 -3.62 4.14
C VAL A 19 2.24 -4.47 4.58
N PHE A 20 1.08 -3.84 4.68
CA PHE A 20 -0.18 -4.52 4.96
C PHE A 20 -1.01 -4.66 3.70
N ILE A 21 -1.41 -5.90 3.42
CA ILE A 21 -2.36 -6.23 2.35
C ILE A 21 -3.72 -6.47 3.00
N VAL A 22 -4.58 -5.45 2.92
CA VAL A 22 -5.97 -5.56 3.35
C VAL A 22 -6.78 -6.13 2.19
N LYS A 23 -7.40 -7.30 2.39
CA LYS A 23 -8.24 -7.96 1.38
C LYS A 23 -9.60 -7.26 1.25
N ASN A 24 -10.23 -7.43 0.09
CA ASN A 24 -11.58 -6.93 -0.14
C ASN A 24 -12.59 -7.56 0.83
N GLY A 25 -13.50 -6.73 1.34
CA GLY A 25 -14.65 -7.16 2.10
C GLY A 25 -15.81 -7.65 1.22
N PRO A 26 -16.97 -7.96 1.82
CA PRO A 26 -18.10 -8.57 1.11
C PRO A 26 -18.91 -7.57 0.26
N THR A 27 -18.69 -6.26 0.41
CA THR A 27 -19.48 -5.21 -0.29
C THR A 27 -18.60 -4.39 -1.23
N ALA A 28 -19.22 -3.74 -2.22
CA ALA A 28 -18.50 -2.82 -3.12
C ALA A 28 -17.80 -1.68 -2.36
N ASN A 29 -18.44 -1.16 -1.29
CA ASN A 29 -17.88 -0.11 -0.44
C ASN A 29 -16.68 -0.57 0.42
N THR A 30 -16.48 -1.88 0.56
CA THR A 30 -15.36 -2.48 1.32
C THR A 30 -14.35 -3.16 0.40
N SER A 31 -14.45 -2.93 -0.91
CA SER A 31 -13.56 -3.46 -1.93
C SER A 31 -12.70 -2.35 -2.54
N LEU A 32 -11.49 -2.69 -2.95
CA LEU A 32 -10.61 -1.77 -3.67
C LEU A 32 -11.16 -1.47 -5.07
N LEU A 33 -10.95 -0.24 -5.51
CA LEU A 33 -11.21 0.17 -6.90
C LEU A 33 -10.21 -0.48 -7.85
N PRO A 34 -10.58 -0.68 -9.13
CA PRO A 34 -9.65 -1.16 -10.15
C PRO A 34 -8.50 -0.15 -10.36
N PRO A 35 -7.32 -0.61 -10.82
CA PRO A 35 -6.19 0.26 -11.09
C PRO A 35 -6.53 1.25 -12.23
N PRO A 36 -6.17 2.53 -12.10
CA PRO A 36 -6.34 3.50 -13.17
C PRO A 36 -5.49 3.15 -14.41
N PRO A 37 -5.97 3.44 -15.63
CA PRO A 37 -5.28 3.09 -16.87
C PRO A 37 -3.98 3.88 -17.11
N TYR A 38 -3.79 5.00 -16.42
CA TYR A 38 -2.64 5.89 -16.58
C TYR A 38 -1.54 5.66 -15.52
N MET A 39 -1.55 4.51 -14.84
CA MET A 39 -0.51 4.18 -13.86
C MET A 39 0.87 4.10 -14.54
N PRO A 40 1.95 4.64 -13.92
CA PRO A 40 3.31 4.49 -14.43
C PRO A 40 3.71 3.01 -14.62
N PRO A 41 4.56 2.68 -15.61
CA PRO A 41 5.13 1.34 -15.73
C PRO A 41 6.01 1.01 -14.52
N CYS A 42 6.08 -0.27 -14.18
CA CYS A 42 6.93 -0.79 -13.10
C CYS A 42 8.42 -0.70 -13.43
#